data_AF-A0A943E6D9-F1
#
_entry.id   AF-A0A943E6D9-F1
#
_cell.length_a   1.000
_cell.length_b   1.000
_cell.length_c   1.000
_cell.angle_alpha   90.00
_cell.angle_beta   90.00
_cell.angle_gamma   90.00
#
_symmetry.space_group_name_H-M   'P 1'
#
loop_
_entity.id
_entity.type
_entity.pdbx_description
1 polymer ?
#
loop_
_entity_poly.entity_id
_entity_poly.type
_entity_poly.pdbx_seq_one_letter_code
_entity_poly.pdbx_strand_id
1 'polypeptide(L)' 'MPNELSYEVSLERSNQIRADLPQHPEKFTMLTGDRPTGRLHLGHYFGTLKGRVELQDMGAKTNVLIA' A
#
# COMPACT_ATOMS: atom_id res chain seq x y z
N MET A 1 -10.31 -24.16 -15.69
CA MET A 1 -11.42 -23.35 -15.10
C MET A 1 -11.07 -21.87 -15.17
N PRO A 2 -12.02 -20.92 -15.25
CA PRO A 2 -11.71 -19.50 -15.50
C PRO A 2 -10.84 -18.76 -14.46
N ASN A 3 -10.50 -19.38 -13.32
CA ASN A 3 -9.61 -18.82 -12.30
C ASN A 3 -8.46 -19.77 -11.92
N GLU A 4 -8.18 -20.75 -12.77
CA GLU A 4 -7.04 -21.66 -12.57
C GLU A 4 -5.75 -20.84 -12.55
N LEU A 5 -4.91 -21.04 -11.53
CA LEU A 5 -3.67 -20.30 -11.26
C LEU A 5 -3.81 -18.83 -10.83
N SER A 6 -5.03 -18.32 -10.59
CA SER A 6 -5.25 -16.90 -10.22
C SER A 6 -4.54 -16.48 -8.92
N TYR A 7 -4.44 -17.39 -7.96
CA TYR A 7 -3.72 -17.16 -6.71
C TYR A 7 -2.20 -17.06 -6.96
N GLU A 8 -1.65 -18.02 -7.68
CA GLU A 8 -0.23 -18.13 -8.00
C GLU A 8 0.25 -16.89 -8.76
N VAL A 9 -0.52 -16.45 -9.75
CA VAL A 9 -0.24 -15.21 -10.52
C VAL A 9 -0.28 -13.98 -9.61
N SER A 10 -1.25 -13.89 -8.71
CA SER A 10 -1.35 -12.77 -7.77
C SER A 10 -0.20 -12.75 -6.77
N LEU A 11 0.22 -13.93 -6.30
CA LEU A 11 1.33 -14.11 -5.38
C LEU A 11 2.66 -13.73 -6.05
N GLU A 12 2.89 -14.20 -7.28
CA GLU A 12 4.09 -13.88 -8.05
C GLU A 12 4.21 -12.37 -8.23
N ARG A 13 3.14 -11.70 -8.67
CA ARG A 13 3.12 -10.24 -8.83
C ARG A 13 3.37 -9.50 -7.52
N SER A 14 2.79 -9.97 -6.41
CA SER A 14 3.00 -9.38 -5.09
C SER A 14 4.47 -9.50 -4.65
N ASN A 15 5.09 -10.66 -4.89
CA ASN A 15 6.49 -10.89 -4.57
C ASN A 15 7.43 -10.03 -5.43
N GLN A 16 7.14 -9.88 -6.72
CA GLN A 16 7.89 -8.99 -7.62
C GLN A 16 7.83 -7.54 -7.14
N ILE A 17 6.64 -7.03 -6.80
CA ILE A 17 6.47 -5.67 -6.25
C ILE A 17 7.27 -5.51 -4.95
N ARG A 18 7.20 -6.50 -4.04
CA ARG A 18 7.92 -6.44 -2.76
C ARG A 18 9.44 -6.39 -2.94
N ALA A 19 9.97 -7.07 -3.96
CA ALA A 19 11.40 -7.07 -4.26
C ALA A 19 11.87 -5.80 -4.98
N ASP A 20 11.02 -5.20 -5.81
CA ASP A 20 11.34 -4.00 -6.59
C ASP A 20 11.16 -2.71 -5.78
N LEU A 21 10.17 -2.67 -4.89
CA LEU A 21 9.78 -1.46 -4.14
C LEU A 21 10.95 -0.79 -3.36
N PRO A 22 11.83 -1.51 -2.66
CA PRO A 22 12.97 -0.87 -1.97
C PRO A 22 14.05 -0.34 -2.93
N GLN A 23 14.09 -0.85 -4.17
CA GLN A 23 15.10 -0.48 -5.16
C GLN A 23 14.61 0.67 -6.06
N HIS A 24 13.31 0.66 -6.39
CA HIS A 24 12.68 1.60 -7.31
C HIS A 24 11.35 2.14 -6.76
N PRO A 25 11.35 2.77 -5.57
CA PRO A 25 10.15 3.26 -4.91
C PRO A 25 9.37 4.27 -5.76
N GLU A 26 10.06 5.05 -6.59
CA GLU A 26 9.50 6.08 -7.47
C GLU A 26 8.55 5.53 -8.55
N LYS A 27 8.66 4.24 -8.90
CA LYS A 27 7.78 3.59 -9.87
C LYS A 27 6.39 3.29 -9.29
N PHE A 28 6.26 3.30 -7.96
CA PHE A 28 5.05 2.88 -7.28
C PHE A 28 4.28 4.09 -6.74
N THR A 29 2.95 4.00 -6.83
CA THR A 29 2.05 4.96 -6.19
C THR A 29 1.22 4.24 -5.15
N MET A 30 1.32 4.67 -3.90
CA MET A 30 0.40 4.28 -2.84
C MET A 30 -0.80 5.23 -2.85
N LEU A 31 -1.99 4.66 -2.95
CA LEU A 31 -3.26 5.38 -2.83
C LEU A 31 -4.01 4.83 -1.61
N THR A 32 -4.37 5.73 -0.71
CA THR A 32 -5.17 5.42 0.48
C THR A 32 -6.21 6.51 0.70
N GLY A 33 -7.21 6.24 1.53
CA GLY A 33 -8.29 7.18 1.83
C GLY A 33 -8.53 7.33 3.33
N ASP A 34 -8.75 8.56 3.78
CA ASP A 34 -9.12 8.87 5.16
C ASP A 34 -10.50 9.54 5.18
N ARG A 35 -11.42 8.97 5.97
CA ARG A 35 -12.73 9.58 6.23
C ARG A 35 -12.68 10.28 7.60
N PRO A 36 -12.84 11.62 7.69
CA PRO A 36 -12.69 12.36 8.94
C PRO A 36 -13.96 12.20 9.82
N THR A 37 -14.12 11.05 10.45
CA THR A 37 -15.28 10.74 11.33
C THR A 37 -15.06 11.10 12.79
N GLY A 38 -13.87 11.55 13.17
CA GLY A 38 -13.54 11.90 14.56
C GLY A 38 -12.04 11.91 14.83
N ARG A 39 -11.66 11.84 16.10
CA ARG A 39 -10.26 11.77 16.52
C ARG A 39 -9.66 10.42 16.12
N LEU A 40 -8.37 10.44 15.78
CA LEU A 40 -7.61 9.23 15.52
C LEU A 40 -7.46 8.41 16.82
N HIS A 41 -7.65 7.10 16.71
CA HIS A 41 -7.25 6.10 17.70
C HIS A 41 -6.20 5.14 17.13
N LEU A 42 -5.64 4.27 17.98
CA LEU A 42 -4.56 3.32 17.63
C LEU A 42 -4.87 2.42 16.43
N GLY A 43 -6.15 2.18 16.14
CA GLY A 43 -6.55 1.41 14.95
C GLY A 43 -6.11 2.07 13.64
N HIS A 44 -6.11 3.41 13.57
CA HIS A 44 -5.58 4.12 12.40
C HIS A 44 -4.07 3.96 12.29
N TYR A 45 -3.36 3.97 13.43
CA TYR A 45 -1.90 3.81 13.43
C TYR A 45 -1.49 2.47 12.83
N PHE A 46 -2.05 1.37 13.35
CA PHE A 46 -1.74 0.03 12.85
C PHE A 46 -2.38 -0.26 11.48
N GLY A 47 -3.55 0.32 11.21
CA GLY A 47 -4.32 0.04 10.00
C GLY A 47 -3.84 0.77 8.75
N THR A 48 -3.37 2.01 8.88
CA THR A 48 -3.01 2.83 7.70
C THR A 48 -1.79 3.73 7.88
N LEU A 49 -1.66 4.42 9.01
CA LEU A 49 -0.68 5.50 9.15
C LEU A 49 0.77 4.99 9.16
N LYS A 50 1.06 3.89 9.88
CA LYS A 50 2.42 3.34 9.96
C LYS A 50 2.95 2.94 8.58
N GLY A 51 2.19 2.15 7.82
CA GLY A 51 2.59 1.73 6.48
C GLY A 51 2.67 2.89 5.48
N ARG A 52 1.81 3.91 5.62
CA ARG A 52 1.89 5.14 4.82
C ARG A 52 3.23 5.84 5.02
N VAL A 53 3.65 6.04 6.27
CA VAL A 53 4.92 6.69 6.59
C VAL A 53 6.09 5.85 6.07
N GLU A 54 6.08 4.54 6.29
CA GLU A 54 7.14 3.64 5.79
C GLU A 54 7.31 3.74 4.26
N LEU A 55 6.22 3.74 3.49
CA LEU A 55 6.27 3.86 2.03
C LEU A 55 6.70 5.27 1.57
N GLN A 56 6.27 6.31 2.29
CA GLN A 56 6.68 7.68 2.03
C GLN A 56 8.18 7.87 2.28
N ASP A 57 8.71 7.34 3.39
CA ASP A 57 10.12 7.40 3.76
C ASP A 57 11.00 6.63 2.76
N MET A 58 10.47 5.56 2.16
CA MET A 58 11.12 4.87 1.04
C MET A 58 11.14 5.70 -0.25
N GLY A 59 10.34 6.76 -0.37
CA GLY A 59 10.27 7.61 -1.57
C GLY A 59 9.14 7.26 -2.54
N ALA A 60 8.22 6.38 -2.14
CA ALA A 60 7.06 6.05 -2.99
C ALA A 60 6.08 7.22 -3.06
N LYS A 61 5.52 7.47 -4.26
CA LYS A 61 4.52 8.51 -4.44
C LYS A 61 3.29 8.17 -3.61
N THR A 62 2.92 9.04 -2.68
CA THR A 62 1.87 8.76 -1.69
C THR A 62 0.73 9.76 -1.84
N ASN A 63 -0.47 9.25 -2.14
CA ASN A 63 -1.69 10.05 -2.26
C ASN A 63 -2.69 9.64 -1.18
N VAL A 64 -3.18 10.62 -0.42
CA VAL A 64 -4.24 10.45 0.58
C VAL A 64 -5.50 11.14 0.08
N LEU A 65 -6.53 10.36 -0.20
CA LEU A 65 -7.85 10.87 -0.57
C LEU A 65 -8.66 11.17 0.69
N ILE A 66 -9.14 12.40 0.83
CA ILE A 66 -10.07 12.77 1.89
C ILE A 66 -11.49 12.71 1.32
N ALA A 67 -12.34 11.89 1.94
CA ALA A 67 -13.73 11.63 1.51
C ALA A 67 -14.74 12.02 2.60
#